data_AF-A0A7J6PW23-F1
#
_entry.id   AF-A0A7J6PW23-F1
#
_cell.length_a   1.000
_cell.length_b   1.000
_cell.length_c   1.000
_cell.angle_alpha   90.00
_cell.angle_beta   90.00
_cell.angle_gamma   90.00
#
_symmetry.space_group_name_H-M   'P 1'
#
loop_
_entity.id
_entity.type
_entity.pdbx_description
1 polymer ?
#
loop_
_entity_poly.entity_id
_entity_poly.type
_entity_poly.pdbx_seq_one_letter_code
_entity_poly.pdbx_strand_id
1 'polypeptide(L)'
;STGKSKAAMHRLPEIYLFHGDADVTVPIESSVQFKKALQYCGVQHVTFKVLPGCGHSDPIVECPIRGGKDPLIEQLVPIVFAKSPTLLNTHVGQALPMMNTTILSIASAIMPF
;
A
#
# COMPACT_ATOMS: atom_id res chain seq x y z
N SER A 1 27.36 13.10 11.31
CA SER A 1 26.89 12.12 10.31
C SER A 1 27.74 12.28 9.04
N THR A 2 28.34 11.21 8.56
CA THR A 2 29.47 11.21 7.61
C THR A 2 28.99 11.43 6.17
N GLY A 3 29.73 12.20 5.37
CA GLY A 3 29.31 12.62 4.01
C GLY A 3 28.96 11.48 3.04
N LYS A 4 29.40 10.24 3.31
CA LYS A 4 29.04 9.04 2.53
C LYS A 4 27.57 8.66 2.68
N SER A 5 27.00 8.78 3.89
CA SER A 5 25.59 8.48 4.14
C SER A 5 24.70 9.41 3.34
N LYS A 6 25.03 10.71 3.32
CA LYS A 6 24.28 11.74 2.57
C LYS A 6 24.32 11.49 1.05
N ALA A 7 25.47 11.07 0.52
CA ALA A 7 25.62 10.70 -0.90
C ALA A 7 24.78 9.47 -1.29
N ALA A 8 24.60 8.51 -0.39
CA ALA A 8 23.73 7.35 -0.61
C ALA A 8 22.25 7.76 -0.60
N MET A 9 21.84 8.72 0.23
CA MET A 9 20.44 9.17 0.30
C MET A 9 19.92 9.76 -1.02
N HIS A 10 20.78 10.46 -1.77
CA HIS A 10 20.43 11.00 -3.10
C HIS A 10 20.18 9.93 -4.17
N ARG A 11 20.53 8.67 -3.89
CA ARG A 11 20.31 7.54 -4.80
C ARG A 11 19.02 6.79 -4.50
N LEU A 12 18.33 7.11 -3.40
CA LEU A 12 17.06 6.47 -3.11
C LEU A 12 16.02 6.89 -4.16
N PRO A 13 15.19 5.94 -4.62
CA PRO A 13 14.10 6.26 -5.52
C PRO A 13 13.03 7.08 -4.79
N GLU A 14 12.01 7.48 -5.53
CA GLU A 14 10.76 7.93 -4.93
C GLU A 14 10.14 6.79 -4.09
N ILE A 15 9.75 7.09 -2.86
CA ILE A 15 9.25 6.10 -1.90
C ILE A 15 7.77 6.36 -1.64
N TYR A 16 6.95 5.33 -1.84
CA TYR A 16 5.54 5.30 -1.46
C TYR A 16 5.36 4.27 -0.35
N LEU A 17 4.78 4.71 0.77
CA LEU A 17 4.46 3.88 1.94
C LEU A 17 2.94 3.77 2.05
N PHE A 18 2.42 2.55 2.07
CA PHE A 18 1.02 2.24 2.31
C PHE A 18 0.91 1.48 3.63
N HIS A 19 -0.05 1.83 4.47
CA HIS A 19 -0.24 1.15 5.74
C HIS A 19 -1.69 1.20 6.17
N GLY A 20 -2.22 0.07 6.65
CA GLY A 20 -3.54 -0.01 7.24
C GLY A 20 -3.59 0.65 8.62
N ASP A 21 -4.66 1.38 8.95
CA ASP A 21 -4.84 1.94 10.29
C ASP A 21 -5.46 0.95 11.30
N ALA A 22 -5.90 -0.22 10.83
CA ALA A 22 -6.35 -1.34 11.64
C ALA A 22 -5.31 -2.46 11.76
N ASP A 23 -4.06 -2.23 11.34
CA ASP A 23 -2.96 -3.19 11.49
C ASP A 23 -2.57 -3.36 12.97
N VAL A 24 -2.99 -4.49 13.55
CA VAL A 24 -2.66 -4.88 14.94
C VAL A 24 -1.34 -5.67 15.04
N THR A 25 -0.74 -6.04 13.92
CA THR A 25 0.51 -6.82 13.85
C THR A 25 1.72 -5.90 13.77
N VAL A 26 1.66 -4.90 12.90
CA VAL A 26 2.67 -3.85 12.77
C VAL A 26 1.99 -2.50 13.03
N PRO A 27 2.29 -1.82 14.15
CA PRO A 27 1.68 -0.52 14.43
C PRO A 27 2.00 0.50 13.35
N ILE A 28 0.99 1.28 12.95
CA ILE A 28 1.11 2.33 11.93
C ILE A 28 2.20 3.37 12.26
N GLU A 29 2.48 3.57 13.55
CA GLU A 29 3.57 4.40 14.04
C GLU A 29 4.93 4.00 13.44
N SER A 30 5.14 2.72 13.15
CA SER A 30 6.36 2.24 12.49
C SER A 30 6.59 2.94 11.14
N SER A 31 5.54 3.02 10.32
CA SER A 31 5.60 3.70 9.02
C SER A 31 5.74 5.22 9.16
N VAL A 32 5.06 5.80 10.16
CA VAL A 32 5.19 7.23 10.49
C VAL A 32 6.63 7.56 10.89
N GLN A 33 7.26 6.75 11.73
CA GLN A 33 8.65 6.96 12.15
C GLN A 33 9.62 6.71 11.01
N PHE A 34 9.37 5.70 10.16
CA PHE A 34 10.19 5.45 8.99
C PHE A 34 10.18 6.63 8.02
N LYS A 35 9.00 7.20 7.72
CA LYS A 35 8.88 8.44 6.93
C LYS A 35 9.69 9.57 7.55
N LYS A 36 9.55 9.81 8.87
CA LYS A 36 10.29 10.86 9.58
C LYS A 36 11.80 10.65 9.48
N ALA A 37 12.28 9.41 9.62
CA ALA A 37 13.70 9.08 9.50
C ALA A 37 14.23 9.34 8.08
N LEU A 38 13.48 8.96 7.04
CA LEU A 38 13.84 9.25 5.65
C LEU A 38 13.92 10.76 5.38
N GLN A 39 12.93 11.52 5.85
CA GLN A 39 12.90 12.98 5.71
C GLN A 39 14.04 13.65 6.48
N TYR A 40 14.32 13.21 7.71
CA TYR A 40 15.45 13.68 8.51
C TYR A 40 16.80 13.46 7.80
N CYS A 41 16.94 12.35 7.08
CA CYS A 41 18.13 12.05 6.28
C CYS A 41 18.19 12.80 4.93
N GLY A 42 17.19 13.63 4.62
CA GLY A 42 17.16 14.47 3.42
C GLY A 42 16.50 13.84 2.20
N VAL A 43 15.77 12.72 2.36
CA VAL A 43 14.95 12.16 1.28
C VAL A 43 13.69 12.98 1.14
N GLN A 44 13.55 13.71 0.03
CA GLN A 44 12.44 14.64 -0.16
C GLN A 44 11.17 13.99 -0.70
N HIS A 45 11.30 12.87 -1.42
CA HIS A 45 10.19 12.24 -2.14
C HIS A 45 9.67 10.99 -1.40
N VAL A 46 9.03 11.21 -0.25
CA VAL A 46 8.39 10.15 0.55
C VAL A 46 6.91 10.45 0.72
N THR A 47 6.07 9.65 0.07
CA THR A 47 4.62 9.71 0.18
C THR A 47 4.15 8.64 1.14
N PHE A 48 3.31 9.00 2.11
CA PHE A 48 2.68 8.05 3.04
C PHE A 48 1.16 8.11 2.87
N LYS A 49 0.55 6.94 2.68
CA LYS A 49 -0.87 6.75 2.44
C LYS A 49 -1.42 5.77 3.47
N VAL A 50 -2.45 6.19 4.18
CA VAL A 50 -3.19 5.34 5.12
C VAL A 50 -4.31 4.65 4.35
N LEU A 51 -4.47 3.35 4.58
CA LEU A 51 -5.55 2.52 4.03
C LEU A 51 -6.58 2.30 5.14
N PRO A 52 -7.71 3.04 5.16
CA PRO A 52 -8.65 3.00 6.27
C PRO A 52 -9.31 1.63 6.42
N GLY A 53 -9.35 1.13 7.65
CA GLY A 53 -9.95 -0.15 8.01
C GLY A 53 -9.15 -1.38 7.60
N CYS A 54 -7.98 -1.22 6.96
CA CYS A 54 -7.14 -2.35 6.55
C CYS A 54 -6.24 -2.83 7.69
N GLY A 55 -6.16 -4.14 7.86
CA GLY A 55 -5.17 -4.85 8.66
C GLY A 55 -3.83 -5.07 7.94
N HIS A 56 -3.02 -5.97 8.49
CA HIS A 56 -1.65 -6.23 8.02
C HIS A 56 -1.60 -6.83 6.61
N SER A 57 -2.40 -7.87 6.39
CA SER A 57 -2.41 -8.62 5.14
C SER A 57 -3.45 -8.10 4.16
N ASP A 58 -4.50 -7.39 4.62
CA ASP A 58 -5.66 -7.05 3.79
C ASP A 58 -5.29 -6.49 2.41
N PRO A 59 -4.37 -5.50 2.31
CA PRO A 59 -4.07 -4.88 1.03
C PRO A 59 -3.32 -5.79 0.05
N ILE A 60 -2.70 -6.88 0.53
CA ILE A 60 -1.82 -7.74 -0.26
C ILE A 60 -2.37 -9.15 -0.49
N VAL A 61 -3.29 -9.64 0.35
CA VAL A 61 -3.85 -10.99 0.25
C VAL A 61 -5.37 -10.96 0.17
N GLU A 62 -6.05 -10.40 1.16
CA GLU A 62 -7.49 -10.53 1.34
C GLU A 62 -8.27 -9.70 0.32
N CYS A 63 -7.87 -8.45 0.08
CA CYS A 63 -8.50 -7.60 -0.93
C CYS A 63 -8.37 -8.20 -2.34
N PRO A 64 -7.19 -8.68 -2.78
CA PRO A 64 -7.08 -9.42 -4.05
C PRO A 64 -7.98 -10.66 -4.12
N ILE A 65 -8.09 -11.44 -3.04
CA ILE A 65 -8.94 -12.65 -3.02
C ILE A 65 -10.42 -12.29 -3.11
N ARG A 66 -10.88 -11.31 -2.34
CA ARG A 66 -12.28 -10.82 -2.34
C ARG A 66 -12.64 -10.17 -3.67
N GLY A 67 -11.67 -9.58 -4.36
CA GLY A 67 -11.91 -8.78 -5.55
C GLY A 67 -12.70 -7.50 -5.23
N GLY A 68 -13.28 -6.88 -6.25
CA GLY A 68 -14.00 -5.62 -6.14
C GLY A 68 -13.04 -4.42 -6.11
N LYS A 69 -13.32 -3.48 -5.21
CA LYS A 69 -12.48 -2.30 -4.99
C LYS A 69 -11.38 -2.64 -4.02
N ASP A 70 -10.14 -2.55 -4.48
CA ASP A 70 -8.95 -2.81 -3.68
C ASP A 70 -8.31 -1.47 -3.28
N PRO A 71 -8.25 -1.13 -1.97
CA PRO A 71 -7.71 0.15 -1.50
C PRO A 71 -6.25 0.40 -1.90
N LEU A 72 -5.42 -0.64 -2.01
CA LEU A 72 -4.03 -0.50 -2.43
C LEU A 72 -3.95 -0.22 -3.94
N ILE A 73 -4.69 -0.98 -4.75
CA ILE A 73 -4.70 -0.82 -6.20
C ILE A 73 -5.24 0.55 -6.61
N GLU A 74 -6.30 1.04 -5.95
CA GLU A 74 -6.85 2.39 -6.20
C GLU A 74 -5.81 3.49 -6.00
N GLN A 75 -4.86 3.31 -5.08
CA GLN A 75 -3.76 4.26 -4.88
C GLN A 75 -2.56 4.00 -5.79
N LEU A 76 -2.25 2.73 -6.06
CA LEU A 76 -1.04 2.30 -6.79
C LEU A 76 -1.15 2.54 -8.29
N VAL A 77 -2.30 2.26 -8.91
CA VAL A 77 -2.49 2.37 -10.37
C VAL A 77 -2.22 3.79 -10.88
N PRO A 78 -2.74 4.87 -10.25
CA PRO A 78 -2.39 6.24 -10.64
C PRO A 78 -0.90 6.55 -10.57
N ILE A 79 -0.17 5.96 -9.62
CA ILE A 79 1.28 6.16 -9.46
C ILE A 79 2.04 5.46 -10.59
N VAL A 80 1.74 4.18 -10.83
CA VAL A 80 2.42 3.36 -11.83
C VAL A 80 2.14 3.86 -13.25
N PHE A 81 0.90 4.26 -13.54
CA PHE A 81 0.47 4.70 -14.86
C PHE A 81 0.38 6.22 -15.01
N ALA A 82 0.99 7.01 -14.11
CA ALA A 82 0.97 8.47 -14.14
C ALA A 82 1.38 9.07 -15.51
N LYS A 83 2.27 8.37 -16.23
CA LYS A 83 2.79 8.78 -17.55
C LYS A 83 2.06 8.13 -18.73
N SER A 84 0.99 7.38 -18.50
CA SER A 84 0.26 6.63 -19.52
C SER A 84 -1.26 6.68 -19.29
N PRO A 85 -1.91 7.80 -19.66
CA PRO A 85 -3.34 8.02 -19.40
C PRO A 85 -4.26 6.94 -20.00
N THR A 86 -3.88 6.39 -21.15
CA THR A 86 -4.62 5.30 -21.82
C THR A 86 -4.66 4.03 -20.97
N LEU A 87 -3.55 3.70 -20.27
CA LEU A 87 -3.46 2.52 -19.42
C LEU A 87 -4.18 2.73 -18.09
N LEU A 88 -4.14 3.95 -17.54
CA LEU A 88 -4.87 4.32 -16.33
C LEU A 88 -6.37 4.02 -16.47
N ASN A 89 -7.01 4.46 -17.56
CA ASN A 89 -8.44 4.20 -17.80
C ASN A 89 -8.78 2.72 -18.03
N THR A 90 -7.78 1.90 -18.37
CA THR A 90 -7.97 0.46 -18.62
C THR A 90 -7.79 -0.38 -17.36
N HIS A 91 -6.98 0.10 -16.39
CA HIS A 91 -6.62 -0.66 -15.18
C HIS A 91 -7.32 -0.21 -13.91
N VAL A 92 -8.04 0.91 -13.94
CA VAL A 92 -8.97 1.31 -12.87
C VAL A 92 -10.30 0.57 -13.11
N GLY A 93 -10.39 -0.67 -12.62
CA GLY A 93 -11.57 -1.52 -12.74
C GLY A 93 -11.76 -2.37 -11.48
N GLN A 94 -12.96 -2.92 -11.31
CA GLN A 94 -13.23 -3.86 -10.20
C GLN A 94 -12.53 -5.18 -10.49
N ALA A 95 -11.64 -5.61 -9.59
CA ALA A 95 -11.00 -6.91 -9.69
C ALA A 95 -12.06 -8.02 -9.57
N LEU A 96 -11.93 -9.10 -10.34
CA LEU A 96 -12.76 -10.28 -10.11
C LEU A 96 -12.24 -11.00 -8.85
N PRO A 97 -13.14 -11.56 -8.02
CA PRO A 97 -12.72 -12.39 -6.89
C PRO A 97 -11.86 -13.56 -7.37
N MET A 98 -10.74 -13.83 -6.69
CA MET A 98 -9.87 -14.98 -7.00
C MET A 98 -10.46 -16.30 -6.49
N MET A 99 -11.45 -16.23 -5.60
CA MET A 99 -12.13 -17.39 -5.04
C MET A 99 -13.65 -17.24 -5.18
N ASN A 100 -14.36 -18.37 -5.15
CA ASN A 100 -15.81 -18.40 -5.10
C ASN A 100 -16.33 -17.57 -3.89
N THR A 101 -17.29 -16.68 -4.15
CA THR A 101 -17.83 -15.73 -3.16
C THR A 101 -18.57 -16.41 -2.01
N THR A 102 -19.17 -17.58 -2.23
CA THR A 102 -19.82 -18.37 -1.17
C THR A 102 -18.79 -18.89 -0.17
N ILE A 103 -17.66 -19.43 -0.65
CA ILE A 103 -16.58 -19.91 0.21
C ILE A 103 -15.97 -18.75 0.99
N LEU A 104 -15.73 -17.61 0.32
CA LEU A 104 -15.27 -16.37 0.93
C LEU A 104 -16.19 -15.88 2.06
N SER A 105 -17.51 -15.95 1.85
CA SER A 105 -18.49 -15.55 2.87
C SER A 105 -18.45 -16.45 4.10
N ILE A 106 -18.28 -17.77 3.92
CA ILE A 106 -18.16 -18.71 5.04
C ILE A 106 -16.84 -18.46 5.80
N ALA A 107 -15.73 -18.34 5.05
CA ALA A 107 -14.41 -18.12 5.63
C ALA A 107 -14.36 -16.82 6.45
N SER A 108 -14.91 -15.72 5.91
CA SER A 108 -14.96 -14.41 6.58
C SER A 108 -15.77 -14.42 7.89
N ALA A 109 -16.75 -15.33 8.01
CA ALA A 109 -17.57 -15.43 9.22
C ALA A 109 -16.87 -16.21 10.35
N ILE A 110 -15.97 -17.13 10.01
CA ILE A 110 -15.25 -17.98 10.96
C ILE A 110 -13.93 -17.32 11.38
N MET A 111 -13.22 -16.74 10.41
CA MET A 111 -12.01 -15.96 10.64
C MET A 111 -12.15 -14.63 9.91
N PRO A 112 -12.45 -13.53 10.64
CA PRO A 112 -12.39 -12.20 10.05
C PRO A 112 -10.91 -11.89 9.77
N PHE A 113 -10.56 -12.02 8.50
CA PHE A 113 -9.39 -11.39 7.88
C PHE A 113 -9.92 -10.34 6.91
#